data_AF-A0A7M3YFV7-F1
#
_entry.id   AF-A0A7M3YFV7-F1
#
_cell.length_a   1.000
_cell.length_b   1.000
_cell.length_c   1.000
_cell.angle_alpha   90.00
_cell.angle_beta   90.00
_cell.angle_gamma   90.00
#
_symmetry.space_group_name_H-M   'P 1'
#
loop_
_entity.id
_entity.type
_entity.pdbx_description
1 polymer ?
#
loop_
_entity_poly.entity_id
_entity_poly.type
_entity_poly.pdbx_seq_one_letter_code
_entity_poly.pdbx_strand_id
1 'polypeptide(L)'
;MGEFIVSLRGWHPALAQAELSALFPNGNVHPLSSPRLAQVDDEKNAAEFSISAGIEAVFTNGVHIKWSGHEDLLDNVNQYLEHNSHEGRSCAVHAWKHGQGIDGCSRTGLAGKIGGLLSRMDATIDLENPDT
;
A
#
# COMPACT_ATOMS: atom_id res chain seq x y z
N MET A 1 8.91 5.34 12.66
CA MET A 1 8.27 4.05 12.35
C MET A 1 7.62 4.16 11.00
N GLY A 2 8.43 4.02 9.94
CA GLY A 2 7.91 3.79 8.61
C GLY A 2 7.92 2.29 8.38
N GLU A 3 6.75 1.66 8.45
CA GLU A 3 6.58 0.27 8.05
C GLU A 3 6.38 0.25 6.52
N PHE A 4 7.12 -0.60 5.82
CA PHE A 4 6.92 -0.80 4.39
C PHE A 4 5.93 -1.93 4.19
N ILE A 5 4.90 -1.69 3.38
CA ILE A 5 4.09 -2.78 2.81
C ILE A 5 4.61 -3.05 1.41
N VAL A 6 4.90 -4.32 1.12
CA VAL A 6 5.47 -4.75 -0.15
C VAL A 6 4.46 -5.63 -0.88
N SER A 7 4.16 -5.26 -2.13
CA SER A 7 3.42 -6.12 -3.06
C SER A 7 4.37 -6.99 -3.86
N LEU A 8 4.06 -8.28 -3.93
CA LEU A 8 4.85 -9.30 -4.59
C LEU A 8 4.15 -9.80 -5.86
N ARG A 9 4.93 -9.86 -6.95
CA ARG A 9 4.50 -10.36 -8.26
C ARG A 9 4.99 -11.78 -8.53
N GLY A 10 4.70 -12.26 -9.73
CA GLY A 10 5.11 -13.58 -10.21
C GLY A 10 4.04 -14.66 -10.00
N TRP A 11 4.25 -15.77 -10.69
CA TRP A 11 3.36 -16.93 -10.69
C TRP A 11 3.45 -17.75 -9.40
N HIS A 12 4.57 -17.64 -8.66
CA HIS A 12 4.83 -18.39 -7.44
C HIS A 12 5.06 -17.46 -6.23
N PRO A 13 4.00 -17.03 -5.51
CA PRO A 13 4.12 -16.07 -4.41
C PRO A 13 5.12 -16.48 -3.32
N ALA A 14 5.22 -17.78 -3.00
CA ALA A 14 6.18 -18.28 -2.02
C ALA A 14 7.65 -18.04 -2.43
N LEU A 15 7.93 -18.00 -3.74
CA LEU A 15 9.29 -17.72 -4.22
C LEU A 15 9.63 -16.23 -4.06
N ALA A 16 8.68 -15.34 -4.38
CA ALA A 16 8.84 -13.91 -4.17
C ALA A 16 8.98 -13.55 -2.67
N GLN A 17 8.25 -14.26 -1.80
CA GLN A 17 8.41 -14.14 -0.35
C GLN A 17 9.81 -14.59 0.10
N ALA A 18 10.28 -15.74 -0.39
CA ALA A 18 11.62 -16.23 -0.05
C ALA A 18 12.73 -15.30 -0.55
N GLU A 19 12.58 -14.72 -1.74
CA GLU A 19 13.47 -13.68 -2.26
C GLU A 19 13.47 -12.46 -1.34
N LEU A 20 12.29 -11.93 -0.98
CA LEU A 20 12.18 -10.80 -0.07
C LEU A 20 12.86 -11.08 1.28
N SER A 21 12.59 -12.23 1.90
CA SER A 21 13.25 -12.61 3.16
C SER A 21 14.77 -12.76 3.02
N ALA A 22 15.27 -13.18 1.86
CA ALA A 22 16.71 -13.29 1.61
C ALA A 22 17.39 -11.92 1.41
N LEU A 23 16.67 -10.93 0.87
CA LEU A 23 17.14 -9.56 0.71
C LEU A 23 17.29 -8.84 2.05
N PHE A 24 16.47 -9.21 3.03
CA PHE A 24 16.45 -8.63 4.37
C PHE A 24 16.84 -9.68 5.42
N PRO A 25 18.09 -10.18 5.42
CA PRO A 25 18.49 -11.29 6.30
C PRO A 25 18.45 -10.93 7.79
N ASN A 26 18.56 -9.64 8.12
CA ASN A 26 18.41 -9.11 9.47
C ASN A 26 17.10 -8.34 9.67
N GLY A 27 16.35 -8.12 8.58
CA GLY A 27 15.10 -7.36 8.61
C GLY A 27 13.94 -8.27 9.00
N ASN A 28 12.99 -7.73 9.75
CA ASN A 28 11.79 -8.45 10.12
C ASN A 28 10.80 -8.42 8.95
N VAL A 29 10.93 -9.40 8.04
CA VAL A 29 9.95 -9.62 6.97
C VAL A 29 8.80 -10.46 7.51
N HIS A 30 7.59 -9.89 7.48
CA HIS A 30 6.38 -10.48 8.00
C HIS A 30 5.36 -10.70 6.88
N PRO A 31 5.13 -11.95 6.45
CA PRO A 31 4.06 -12.24 5.49
C PRO A 31 2.70 -11.80 6.03
N LEU A 32 1.90 -11.15 5.19
CA LEU A 32 0.54 -10.75 5.55
C LEU A 32 -0.48 -11.84 5.15
N SER A 33 -1.76 -11.57 5.42
CA SER A 33 -2.85 -12.50 5.13
C SER A 33 -2.93 -12.91 3.65
N SER A 34 -2.56 -12.00 2.75
CA SER A 34 -2.37 -12.30 1.33
C SER A 34 -0.94 -12.80 1.11
N PRO A 35 -0.73 -13.94 0.42
CA PRO A 35 0.61 -14.46 0.13
C PRO A 35 1.43 -13.53 -0.79
N ARG A 36 0.78 -12.54 -1.40
CA ARG A 36 1.41 -11.51 -2.25
C ARG A 36 1.74 -10.23 -1.50
N LEU A 37 1.48 -10.15 -0.20
CA LEU A 37 1.78 -8.99 0.60
C LEU A 37 2.70 -9.39 1.74
N ALA A 38 3.64 -8.51 2.06
CA ALA A 38 4.50 -8.62 3.22
C ALA A 38 4.69 -7.24 3.85
N GLN A 39 4.93 -7.24 5.14
CA GLN A 39 5.39 -6.09 5.89
C GLN A 39 6.89 -6.23 6.14
N VAL A 40 7.63 -5.14 6.00
CA VAL A 40 9.06 -5.08 6.29
C VAL A 40 9.31 -3.97 7.30
N ASP A 41 9.75 -4.36 8.49
CA ASP A 41 10.14 -3.42 9.55
C ASP A 41 11.63 -3.11 9.39
N ASP A 42 11.94 -2.18 8.49
CA ASP A 42 13.30 -1.69 8.30
C ASP A 42 13.26 -0.19 8.05
N GLU A 43 13.72 0.62 8.99
CA GLU A 43 13.69 2.08 8.85
C GLU A 43 14.84 2.61 7.96
N LYS A 44 15.79 1.77 7.53
CA LYS A 44 17.07 2.23 6.98
C LYS A 44 17.42 1.70 5.59
N ASN A 45 16.83 0.60 5.14
CA ASN A 45 17.31 -0.12 3.96
C ASN A 45 16.24 -0.28 2.86
N ALA A 46 15.93 0.83 2.17
CA ALA A 46 15.08 0.78 0.97
C ALA A 46 15.84 0.38 -0.31
N ALA A 47 17.18 0.36 -0.28
CA ALA A 47 18.00 0.10 -1.46
C ALA A 47 17.83 -1.34 -1.96
N GLU A 48 17.63 -2.27 -1.04
CA GLU A 48 17.42 -3.70 -1.27
C GLU A 48 16.11 -3.97 -2.04
N PHE A 49 15.12 -3.08 -1.96
CA PHE A 49 13.92 -3.21 -2.79
C PHE A 49 14.21 -3.07 -4.28
N SER A 50 15.22 -2.26 -4.66
CA SER A 50 15.57 -2.00 -6.06
C SER A 50 16.23 -3.19 -6.78
N ILE A 51 16.76 -4.15 -6.02
CA ILE A 51 17.41 -5.35 -6.57
C ILE A 51 16.46 -6.53 -6.71
N SER A 52 15.26 -6.47 -6.10
CA SER A 52 14.29 -7.56 -6.17
C SER A 52 13.60 -7.64 -7.53
N ALA A 53 13.57 -8.84 -8.10
CA ALA A 53 12.72 -9.15 -9.24
C ALA A 53 11.28 -9.47 -8.82
N GLY A 54 11.07 -9.97 -7.61
CA GLY A 54 9.77 -10.39 -7.07
C GLY A 54 8.88 -9.26 -6.54
N ILE A 55 9.41 -8.06 -6.33
CA ILE A 55 8.64 -6.89 -5.88
C ILE A 55 7.90 -6.24 -7.05
N GLU A 56 6.64 -5.91 -6.82
CA GLU A 56 5.77 -5.20 -7.75
C GLU A 56 5.61 -3.73 -7.37
N ALA A 57 5.42 -3.46 -6.08
CA ALA A 57 5.25 -2.14 -5.53
C ALA A 57 5.70 -2.12 -4.07
N VAL A 58 6.17 -0.96 -3.60
CA VAL A 58 6.49 -0.69 -2.20
C VAL A 58 5.66 0.50 -1.76
N PHE A 59 4.90 0.32 -0.69
CA PHE A 59 4.10 1.36 -0.06
C PHE A 59 4.83 1.85 1.19
N THR A 60 5.29 3.10 1.14
CA THR A 60 5.94 3.78 2.26
C THR A 60 4.90 4.27 3.27
N ASN A 61 5.18 4.17 4.57
CA ASN A 61 4.21 4.42 5.64
C ASN A 61 2.92 3.58 5.43
N GLY A 62 3.06 2.37 4.88
CA GLY A 62 1.91 1.57 4.53
C GLY A 62 1.19 1.05 5.78
N VAL A 63 -0.14 1.10 5.78
CA VAL A 63 -0.97 0.59 6.88
C VAL A 63 -1.76 -0.62 6.38
N HIS A 64 -1.67 -1.73 7.11
CA HIS A 64 -2.46 -2.94 6.85
C HIS A 64 -3.54 -3.11 7.93
N ILE A 65 -4.79 -2.95 7.53
CA ILE A 65 -5.96 -3.14 8.41
C ILE A 65 -6.81 -4.32 7.95
N LYS A 66 -7.50 -4.93 8.91
CA LYS A 66 -8.53 -5.94 8.63
C LYS A 66 -9.77 -5.25 8.07
N TRP A 67 -10.31 -5.78 6.96
CA TRP A 67 -11.57 -5.28 6.42
C TRP A 67 -12.73 -5.48 7.39
N SER A 68 -13.44 -4.40 7.71
CA SER A 68 -14.65 -4.39 8.54
C SER A 68 -15.84 -3.66 7.89
N GLY A 69 -15.59 -2.83 6.88
CA GLY A 69 -16.62 -2.09 6.16
C GLY A 69 -16.07 -0.87 5.44
N HIS A 70 -16.93 -0.21 4.67
CA HIS A 70 -16.55 1.00 3.94
C HIS A 70 -16.35 2.20 4.87
N GLU A 71 -17.22 2.38 5.86
CA GLU A 71 -17.15 3.53 6.79
C GLU A 71 -15.87 3.46 7.61
N ASP A 72 -15.63 2.33 8.28
CA ASP A 72 -14.39 2.08 9.01
C ASP A 72 -13.13 2.30 8.16
N LEU A 73 -13.11 1.83 6.90
CA LEU A 73 -11.98 2.07 6.01
C LEU A 73 -11.77 3.58 5.75
N LEU A 74 -12.84 4.33 5.47
CA LEU A 74 -12.73 5.75 5.20
C LEU A 74 -12.27 6.54 6.43
N ASP A 75 -12.72 6.16 7.62
CA ASP A 75 -12.27 6.76 8.88
C ASP A 75 -10.78 6.50 9.12
N ASN A 76 -10.32 5.26 8.91
CA ASN A 76 -8.90 4.91 8.99
C ASN A 76 -8.06 5.69 7.95
N VAL A 77 -8.55 5.83 6.72
CA VAL A 77 -7.87 6.61 5.68
C VAL A 77 -7.83 8.09 6.05
N ASN A 78 -8.92 8.65 6.58
CA ASN A 78 -8.93 10.05 7.02
C ASN A 78 -7.90 10.29 8.13
N GLN A 79 -7.88 9.42 9.14
CA GLN A 79 -6.88 9.49 10.22
C GLN A 79 -5.45 9.34 9.67
N TYR A 80 -5.23 8.44 8.71
CA TYR A 80 -3.93 8.26 8.07
C TYR A 80 -3.46 9.54 7.36
N LEU A 81 -4.35 10.18 6.58
CA LEU A 81 -4.05 11.40 5.82
C LEU A 81 -3.78 12.61 6.72
N GLU A 82 -4.40 12.69 7.90
CA GLU A 82 -4.09 13.72 8.91
C GLU A 82 -2.64 13.63 9.42
N HIS A 83 -2.09 12.41 9.50
CA HIS A 83 -0.71 12.17 9.96
C HIS A 83 0.30 12.09 8.81
N ASN A 84 -0.16 11.88 7.57
CA ASN A 84 0.66 11.74 6.37
C ASN A 84 0.13 12.67 5.28
N SER A 85 0.23 13.98 5.54
CA SER A 85 -0.23 15.01 4.61
C SER A 85 0.47 14.90 3.26
N HIS A 86 -0.28 15.16 2.19
CA HIS A 86 0.21 15.27 0.81
C HIS A 86 1.03 16.54 0.55
N GLU A 87 1.23 17.41 1.54
CA GLU A 87 2.09 18.61 1.46
C GLU A 87 1.76 19.53 0.26
N GLY A 88 0.50 19.53 -0.19
CA GLY A 88 0.04 20.32 -1.34
C GLY A 88 0.43 19.77 -2.72
N ARG A 89 1.05 18.59 -2.80
CA ARG A 89 1.38 17.89 -4.04
C ARG A 89 0.14 17.32 -4.72
N SER A 90 0.20 17.10 -6.03
CA SER A 90 -0.87 16.43 -6.76
C SER A 90 -0.88 14.92 -6.45
N CYS A 91 -2.06 14.31 -6.38
CA CYS A 91 -2.18 12.89 -6.05
C CYS A 91 -3.28 12.16 -6.80
N ALA A 92 -3.15 10.83 -6.85
CA ALA A 92 -4.16 9.93 -7.38
C ALA A 92 -4.41 8.76 -6.43
N VAL A 93 -5.65 8.24 -6.43
CA VAL A 93 -5.99 7.04 -5.65
C VAL A 93 -6.06 5.82 -6.57
N HIS A 94 -5.15 4.88 -6.36
CA HIS A 94 -5.13 3.61 -7.08
C HIS A 94 -5.60 2.47 -6.18
N ALA A 95 -6.72 1.86 -6.53
CA ALA A 95 -7.24 0.67 -5.84
C ALA A 95 -6.73 -0.61 -6.50
N TRP A 96 -5.85 -1.34 -5.81
CA TRP A 96 -5.32 -2.63 -6.24
C TRP A 96 -6.06 -3.80 -5.55
N LYS A 97 -6.28 -4.90 -6.28
CA LYS A 97 -6.73 -6.19 -5.71
C LYS A 97 -5.61 -7.23 -5.75
N HIS A 98 -5.31 -7.82 -4.61
CA HIS A 98 -4.48 -9.02 -4.51
C HIS A 98 -5.35 -10.25 -4.22
N GLY A 99 -5.58 -11.07 -5.25
CA GLY A 99 -6.40 -12.29 -5.13
C GLY A 99 -7.89 -12.09 -5.38
N GLN A 100 -8.72 -12.64 -4.50
CA GLN A 100 -10.18 -12.57 -4.61
C GLN A 100 -10.71 -11.18 -4.26
N GLY A 101 -11.87 -10.82 -4.82
CA GLY A 101 -12.55 -9.57 -4.48
C GLY A 101 -13.15 -9.65 -3.08
N ILE A 102 -13.49 -8.49 -2.52
CA ILE A 102 -14.33 -8.41 -1.33
C ILE A 102 -15.76 -8.16 -1.81
N ASP A 103 -16.70 -9.01 -1.36
CA ASP A 103 -18.09 -8.88 -1.77
C ASP A 103 -18.68 -7.53 -1.34
N GLY A 104 -19.44 -6.91 -2.26
CA GLY A 104 -19.99 -5.57 -2.06
C GLY A 104 -18.96 -4.42 -2.12
N CYS A 105 -17.69 -4.72 -2.42
CA CYS A 105 -16.63 -3.72 -2.47
C CYS A 105 -16.22 -3.41 -3.92
N SER A 106 -16.59 -2.22 -4.40
CA SER A 106 -16.12 -1.72 -5.69
C SER A 106 -14.79 -0.99 -5.54
N ARG A 107 -13.75 -1.42 -6.28
CA ARG A 107 -12.45 -0.76 -6.31
C ARG A 107 -12.53 0.69 -6.78
N THR A 108 -13.24 0.92 -7.88
CA THR A 108 -13.44 2.28 -8.43
C THR A 108 -14.30 3.11 -7.49
N GLY A 109 -15.29 2.49 -6.83
CA GLY A 109 -16.09 3.14 -5.80
C GLY A 109 -15.26 3.57 -4.59
N LEU A 110 -14.36 2.71 -4.11
CA LEU A 110 -13.43 3.04 -3.02
C LEU A 110 -12.47 4.16 -3.42
N ALA A 111 -11.82 4.04 -4.59
CA ALA A 111 -10.91 5.07 -5.09
C ALA A 111 -11.60 6.43 -5.20
N GLY A 112 -12.84 6.47 -5.72
CA GLY A 112 -13.63 7.69 -5.81
C GLY A 112 -14.00 8.29 -4.45
N LYS A 113 -14.36 7.46 -3.46
CA LYS A 113 -14.66 7.94 -2.10
C LYS A 113 -13.43 8.52 -1.41
N ILE A 114 -12.27 7.86 -1.51
CA ILE A 114 -11.01 8.35 -0.95
C ILE A 114 -10.53 9.61 -1.69
N GLY A 115 -10.64 9.65 -3.02
CA GLY A 115 -10.36 10.87 -3.79
C GLY A 115 -11.25 12.05 -3.38
N GLY A 116 -12.51 11.77 -3.02
CA GLY A 116 -13.41 12.76 -2.43
C GLY A 116 -12.98 13.25 -1.04
N LEU A 117 -12.33 12.43 -0.21
CA LEU A 117 -11.72 12.86 1.05
C LEU A 117 -10.53 13.79 0.79
N LEU A 118 -9.59 13.35 -0.07
CA LEU A 118 -8.43 14.14 -0.46
C LEU A 118 -8.81 15.51 -1.03
N SER A 119 -9.81 15.56 -1.91
CA SER A 119 -10.31 16.82 -2.46
C SER A 119 -10.91 17.76 -1.41
N ARG A 120 -11.51 17.25 -0.32
CA ARG A 120 -12.00 18.07 0.80
C ARG A 120 -10.88 18.56 1.72
N MET A 121 -9.72 17.92 1.66
CA MET A 121 -8.49 18.32 2.32
C MET A 121 -7.61 19.21 1.42
N ASP A 122 -8.21 19.85 0.41
CA ASP A 122 -7.55 20.72 -0.56
C ASP A 122 -6.40 20.05 -1.34
N ALA A 123 -6.42 18.72 -1.50
CA ALA A 123 -5.49 18.02 -2.38
C ALA A 123 -5.78 18.30 -3.85
N THR A 124 -4.74 18.44 -4.66
CA THR A 124 -4.86 18.52 -6.12
C THR A 124 -4.95 17.09 -6.68
N ILE A 125 -6.07 16.72 -7.31
CA ILE A 125 -6.22 15.39 -7.89
C ILE A 125 -5.76 15.41 -9.36
N ASP A 126 -4.70 14.68 -9.67
CA ASP A 126 -4.20 14.46 -11.04
C ASP A 126 -4.18 12.97 -11.34
N LEU A 127 -5.05 12.51 -12.23
CA LEU A 127 -5.18 11.09 -12.57
C LEU A 127 -4.22 10.64 -13.67
N GLU A 128 -3.51 11.58 -14.32
CA GLU A 128 -2.61 11.30 -15.43
C GLU A 128 -1.14 11.34 -14.99
N ASN A 129 -0.75 12.38 -14.23
CA ASN A 129 0.63 12.60 -13.81
C ASN A 129 0.71 13.10 -12.35
N PRO A 130 0.26 12.32 -11.36
CA PRO A 130 0.35 12.71 -9.95
C PRO A 130 1.80 12.81 -9.48
N ASP A 131 2.08 13.77 -8.60
CA ASP A 131 3.36 13.86 -7.88
C ASP A 131 3.52 12.71 -6.88
N THR A 132 2.41 12.21 -6.32
CA THR A 132 2.36 11.13 -5.31
C THR A 132 1.20 10.16 -5.51
#